data_AF-A0AA43J695-F1
#
_entry.id   AF-A0AA43J695-F1
#
_cell.length_a   1.000
_cell.length_b   1.000
_cell.length_c   1.000
_cell.angle_alpha   90.00
_cell.angle_beta   90.00
_cell.angle_gamma   90.00
#
_symmetry.space_group_name_H-M   'P 1'
#
loop_
_entity.id
_entity.type
_entity.pdbx_description
1 polymer ?
#
loop_
_entity_poly.entity_id
_entity_poly.type
_entity_poly.pdbx_seq_one_letter_code
_entity_poly.pdbx_strand_id
1 'polypeptide(L)'
;MIEEHGKELMMLGGTIAGFIAALLTVFERLLNIQQRLQLQREKKPLPQPERRPVTATPCSGFFSSKPLYGSSYLIVYEVGVIVAAGVLLNYVGLTLSRHLESILFLDMTGTALAAILLGPWLGAIVALLSNSVVNWLLFPEAGAEVIIFPWSLVNMAGALFWGMLARQPRFLKYVRTSKSSGAAHAWFLLSFGVAGAVVMSIPGTLVQSALHERAILALNPDVAEALSIRISQWEAAVRVFLDTALGLHWSQNISWYVVNWFQTCVRYIPDKTMSAAIALVILKYGYPLFERELVHGGPEGERPGDARILPLVLGLLYAPSYASLISHEDYSGHLYWPLWSIPWLFILYGYFRIRYFGSTDEALRVARMQRAERYARALKPVGKEPSYEFCRRLTLATLIASLLFALCLPVLLMDFYQVTFKFFCVVYGFLLVVHLVRVAIAQNISVARTD
;
A
#
# COMPACT_ATOMS: atom_id res chain seq x y z
N MET A 1 3.87 -26.06 20.85
CA MET A 1 3.46 -27.16 19.96
C MET A 1 2.38 -26.77 18.95
N ILE A 2 1.18 -26.31 19.35
CA ILE A 2 0.10 -25.97 18.38
C ILE A 2 0.46 -24.73 17.54
N GLU A 3 1.10 -23.71 18.13
CA GLU A 3 1.56 -22.52 17.39
C GLU A 3 2.69 -22.81 16.41
N GLU A 4 3.65 -23.68 16.75
CA GLU A 4 4.71 -24.11 15.84
C GLU A 4 4.15 -24.87 14.63
N HIS A 5 3.20 -25.80 14.87
CA HIS A 5 2.56 -26.54 13.79
C HIS A 5 1.76 -25.61 12.86
N GLY A 6 1.07 -24.59 13.39
CA GLY A 6 0.36 -23.59 12.57
C GLY A 6 1.29 -22.78 11.67
N LYS A 7 2.49 -22.44 12.16
CA LYS A 7 3.51 -21.70 11.41
C LYS A 7 4.14 -22.52 10.31
N GLU A 8 4.51 -23.76 10.60
CA GLU A 8 5.01 -24.69 9.59
C GLU A 8 3.96 -24.94 8.50
N LEU A 9 2.69 -25.07 8.86
CA LEU A 9 1.59 -25.23 7.91
C LEU A 9 1.41 -23.98 7.03
N MET A 10 1.54 -22.77 7.59
CA MET A 10 1.46 -21.52 6.83
C MET A 10 2.67 -21.31 5.91
N MET A 11 3.89 -21.61 6.37
CA MET A 11 5.09 -21.55 5.53
C MET A 11 5.05 -22.58 4.40
N LEU A 12 4.56 -23.79 4.69
CA LEU A 12 4.33 -24.83 3.69
C LEU A 12 3.26 -24.37 2.69
N GLY A 13 2.16 -23.78 3.16
CA GLY A 13 1.14 -23.18 2.30
C GLY A 13 1.68 -22.08 1.41
N GLY A 14 2.49 -21.17 1.96
CA GLY A 14 3.12 -20.06 1.22
C GLY A 14 4.14 -20.52 0.17
N THR A 15 4.95 -21.54 0.49
CA THR A 15 5.90 -22.13 -0.46
C THR A 15 5.19 -22.89 -1.57
N ILE A 16 4.16 -23.68 -1.25
CA ILE A 16 3.33 -24.37 -2.25
C ILE A 16 2.63 -23.34 -3.16
N ALA A 17 2.02 -22.31 -2.59
CA ALA A 17 1.37 -21.25 -3.36
C ALA A 17 2.36 -20.50 -4.26
N GLY A 18 3.54 -20.15 -3.74
CA GLY A 18 4.61 -19.51 -4.50
C GLY A 18 5.12 -20.41 -5.65
N PHE A 19 5.26 -21.71 -5.40
CA PHE A 19 5.68 -22.69 -6.39
C PHE A 19 4.63 -22.89 -7.49
N ILE A 20 3.36 -23.01 -7.13
CA ILE A 20 2.24 -23.07 -8.08
C ILE A 20 2.19 -21.78 -8.91
N ALA A 21 2.34 -20.60 -8.29
CA ALA A 21 2.37 -19.33 -8.99
C ALA A 21 3.56 -19.25 -9.98
N ALA A 22 4.73 -19.75 -9.59
CA ALA A 22 5.91 -19.84 -10.45
C ALA A 22 5.65 -20.73 -11.67
N LEU A 23 5.11 -21.93 -11.44
CA LEU A 23 4.74 -22.87 -12.51
C LEU A 23 3.72 -22.28 -13.46
N LEU A 24 2.64 -21.69 -12.94
CA LEU A 24 1.60 -21.06 -13.75
C LEU A 24 2.15 -19.90 -14.57
N THR A 25 3.02 -19.07 -13.97
CA THR A 25 3.66 -17.93 -14.66
C THR A 25 4.56 -18.43 -15.79
N VAL A 26 5.37 -19.46 -15.57
CA VAL A 26 6.22 -20.05 -16.61
C VAL A 26 5.37 -20.68 -17.71
N PHE A 27 4.33 -21.42 -17.35
CA PHE A 27 3.43 -22.06 -18.30
C PHE A 27 2.68 -21.04 -19.18
N GLU A 28 2.13 -19.99 -18.60
CA GLU A 28 1.48 -18.89 -19.35
C GLU A 28 2.46 -18.24 -20.34
N ARG A 29 3.72 -18.05 -19.93
CA ARG A 29 4.75 -17.47 -20.80
C ARG A 29 5.14 -18.40 -21.93
N LEU A 30 5.26 -19.71 -21.68
CA LEU A 30 5.56 -20.71 -22.71
C LEU A 30 4.42 -20.81 -23.73
N LEU A 31 3.16 -20.82 -23.29
CA LEU A 31 2.00 -20.82 -24.17
C LEU A 31 1.97 -19.58 -25.08
N ASN A 32 2.25 -18.40 -24.52
CA ASN A 32 2.35 -17.16 -25.29
C ASN A 32 3.47 -17.20 -26.35
N ILE A 33 4.60 -17.85 -26.06
CA ILE A 33 5.70 -18.03 -27.02
C ILE A 33 5.29 -19.01 -28.11
N GLN A 34 4.65 -20.13 -27.76
CA GLN A 34 4.17 -21.12 -28.72
C GLN A 34 3.15 -20.51 -29.69
N GLN A 35 2.19 -19.71 -29.19
CA GLN A 35 1.23 -18.99 -30.02
C GLN A 35 1.91 -17.99 -30.98
N ARG A 36 2.94 -17.26 -30.51
CA ARG A 36 3.71 -16.36 -31.37
C ARG A 36 4.50 -17.09 -32.44
N LEU A 37 5.07 -18.25 -32.12
CA LEU A 37 5.77 -19.10 -33.08
C LEU A 37 4.80 -19.68 -34.12
N GLN A 38 3.59 -20.08 -33.73
CA GLN A 38 2.53 -20.52 -34.65
C GLN A 38 2.11 -19.39 -35.60
N LEU A 39 1.86 -18.18 -35.07
CA LEU A 39 1.53 -16.99 -35.86
C LEU A 39 2.66 -16.56 -36.82
N GLN A 40 3.93 -16.74 -36.42
CA GLN A 40 5.07 -16.50 -37.30
C GLN A 40 5.22 -17.58 -38.38
N ARG A 41 4.85 -18.84 -38.06
CA ARG A 41 4.88 -19.96 -39.00
C ARG A 41 3.78 -19.84 -40.07
N GLU A 42 2.61 -19.29 -39.71
CA GLU A 42 1.54 -18.93 -40.66
C GLU A 42 1.89 -17.72 -41.54
N LYS A 43 2.79 -16.83 -41.09
CA LYS A 43 3.26 -15.67 -41.87
C LYS A 43 4.39 -15.97 -42.86
N LYS A 44 4.81 -17.23 -43.02
CA LYS A 44 5.82 -17.59 -44.02
C LYS A 44 5.20 -17.46 -45.42
N PRO A 45 5.66 -16.55 -46.29
CA PRO A 45 4.98 -16.25 -47.53
C PRO A 45 5.18 -17.38 -48.54
N LEU A 46 4.08 -17.95 -49.04
CA LEU A 46 4.09 -18.64 -50.34
C LEU A 46 4.30 -17.58 -51.44
N PRO A 47 5.10 -17.85 -52.48
CA PRO A 47 5.25 -16.91 -53.58
C PRO A 47 3.95 -16.87 -54.38
N GLN A 48 3.28 -15.72 -54.41
CA GLN A 48 2.18 -15.48 -55.34
C GLN A 48 2.27 -14.08 -55.99
N PRO A 49 1.75 -13.95 -57.22
CA PRO A 49 2.01 -12.85 -58.14
C PRO A 49 1.15 -11.62 -57.85
N GLU A 50 1.49 -10.53 -58.54
CA GLU A 50 0.89 -9.20 -58.51
C GLU A 50 -0.64 -9.05 -58.31
N ARG A 51 -0.97 -8.05 -57.47
CA ARG A 51 -2.12 -7.12 -57.47
C ARG A 51 -3.54 -7.61 -57.14
N ARG A 52 -4.09 -7.07 -56.04
CA ARG A 52 -5.04 -5.92 -55.98
C ARG A 52 -5.36 -5.54 -54.50
N PRO A 53 -5.74 -4.29 -54.18
CA PRO A 53 -6.04 -3.87 -52.82
C PRO A 53 -7.49 -4.18 -52.47
N VAL A 54 -7.74 -5.01 -51.46
CA VAL A 54 -9.09 -5.25 -50.92
C VAL A 54 -9.03 -5.25 -49.39
N THR A 55 -9.54 -4.15 -48.84
CA THR A 55 -10.37 -4.03 -47.64
C THR A 55 -10.05 -4.93 -46.44
N ALA A 56 -9.45 -4.32 -45.42
CA ALA A 56 -9.29 -4.91 -44.09
C ALA A 56 -10.66 -5.30 -43.51
N THR A 57 -10.91 -6.61 -43.42
CA THR A 57 -11.96 -7.19 -42.60
C THR A 57 -11.41 -7.36 -41.17
N PRO A 58 -12.09 -6.86 -40.13
CA PRO A 58 -11.70 -7.11 -38.75
C PRO A 58 -12.11 -8.54 -38.39
N CYS A 59 -11.13 -9.42 -38.20
CA CYS A 59 -11.38 -10.76 -37.71
C CYS A 59 -11.93 -10.68 -36.28
N SER A 60 -13.22 -10.99 -36.13
CA SER A 60 -13.97 -10.99 -34.89
C SER A 60 -14.20 -12.43 -34.39
N GLY A 61 -13.99 -12.64 -33.09
CA GLY A 61 -14.49 -13.78 -32.29
C GLY A 61 -13.36 -14.66 -31.74
N PHE A 62 -13.08 -14.70 -30.43
CA PHE A 62 -13.88 -15.57 -29.55
C PHE A 62 -13.90 -15.21 -28.04
N PHE A 63 -13.57 -13.98 -27.62
CA PHE A 63 -13.93 -13.48 -26.28
C PHE A 63 -14.64 -12.14 -26.39
N SER A 64 -15.97 -12.16 -26.27
CA SER A 64 -16.78 -10.96 -26.03
C SER A 64 -16.58 -10.53 -24.57
N SER A 65 -15.51 -9.78 -24.30
CA SER A 65 -15.13 -9.31 -22.95
C SER A 65 -14.78 -7.81 -22.93
N LYS A 66 -15.47 -7.00 -23.74
CA LYS A 66 -15.24 -5.55 -23.82
C LYS A 66 -15.37 -4.80 -22.47
N PRO A 67 -16.25 -5.16 -21.50
CA PRO A 67 -16.29 -4.44 -20.22
C PRO A 67 -15.25 -4.91 -19.18
N LEU A 68 -14.71 -6.13 -19.31
CA LEU A 68 -13.72 -6.66 -18.36
C LEU A 68 -12.30 -6.18 -18.68
N TYR A 69 -12.00 -5.90 -19.95
CA TYR A 69 -10.66 -5.54 -20.40
C TYR A 69 -10.09 -4.30 -19.68
N GLY A 70 -10.87 -3.23 -19.51
CA GLY A 70 -10.36 -2.00 -18.88
C GLY A 70 -10.24 -2.09 -17.36
N SER A 71 -11.20 -2.73 -16.68
CA SER A 71 -11.12 -2.89 -15.21
C SER A 71 -9.98 -3.83 -14.80
N SER A 72 -9.82 -4.94 -15.49
CA SER A 72 -8.70 -5.87 -15.25
C SER A 72 -7.36 -5.22 -15.58
N TYR A 73 -7.30 -4.39 -16.64
CA TYR A 73 -6.09 -3.64 -16.99
C TYR A 73 -5.66 -2.69 -15.86
N LEU A 74 -6.58 -1.89 -15.31
CA LEU A 74 -6.24 -0.97 -14.20
C LEU A 74 -5.83 -1.70 -12.92
N ILE A 75 -6.47 -2.82 -12.61
CA ILE A 75 -6.07 -3.62 -11.43
C ILE A 75 -4.61 -4.06 -11.55
N VAL A 76 -4.18 -4.51 -12.73
CA VAL A 76 -2.82 -5.00 -12.94
C VAL A 76 -1.81 -3.86 -13.09
N TYR A 77 -2.11 -2.86 -13.93
CA TYR A 77 -1.14 -1.86 -14.37
C TYR A 77 -1.19 -0.52 -13.62
N GLU A 78 -2.25 -0.23 -12.87
CA GLU A 78 -2.37 0.98 -12.03
C GLU A 78 -2.33 0.57 -10.56
N VAL A 79 -3.37 -0.12 -10.08
CA VAL A 79 -3.54 -0.46 -8.66
C VAL A 79 -2.42 -1.39 -8.20
N GLY A 80 -2.16 -2.48 -8.93
CA GLY A 80 -1.14 -3.46 -8.59
C GLY A 80 0.26 -2.86 -8.53
N VAL A 81 0.60 -1.98 -9.46
CA VAL A 81 1.89 -1.26 -9.49
C VAL A 81 2.02 -0.34 -8.27
N ILE A 82 1.00 0.47 -7.98
CA ILE A 82 1.03 1.42 -6.85
C ILE A 82 1.05 0.68 -5.50
N VAL A 83 0.25 -0.38 -5.36
CA VAL A 83 0.23 -1.23 -4.16
C VAL A 83 1.59 -1.89 -3.95
N ALA A 84 2.17 -2.49 -5.00
CA ALA A 84 3.48 -3.13 -4.92
C ALA A 84 4.60 -2.14 -4.58
N ALA A 85 4.60 -0.97 -5.22
CA ALA A 85 5.53 0.11 -4.90
C ALA A 85 5.36 0.58 -3.45
N GLY A 86 4.11 0.73 -2.98
CA GLY A 86 3.82 1.11 -1.60
C GLY A 86 4.34 0.10 -0.58
N VAL A 87 4.02 -1.18 -0.75
CA VAL A 87 4.48 -2.25 0.16
C VAL A 87 6.02 -2.31 0.16
N LEU A 88 6.66 -2.24 -1.00
CA LEU A 88 8.12 -2.28 -1.10
C LEU A 88 8.78 -1.06 -0.45
N LEU A 89 8.22 0.15 -0.61
CA LEU A 89 8.72 1.35 0.05
C LEU A 89 8.61 1.26 1.57
N ASN A 90 7.49 0.73 2.08
CA ASN A 90 7.32 0.51 3.51
C ASN A 90 8.32 -0.54 4.04
N TYR A 91 8.54 -1.63 3.30
CA TYR A 91 9.55 -2.64 3.61
C TYR A 91 10.96 -2.04 3.69
N VAL A 92 11.36 -1.28 2.67
CA VAL A 92 12.68 -0.61 2.62
C VAL A 92 12.82 0.40 3.74
N GLY A 93 11.78 1.21 4.00
CA GLY A 93 11.76 2.19 5.08
C GLY A 93 12.00 1.55 6.44
N LEU A 94 11.23 0.51 6.76
CA LEU A 94 11.36 -0.19 8.03
C LEU A 94 12.70 -0.94 8.15
N THR A 95 13.18 -1.54 7.07
CA THR A 95 14.49 -2.22 7.03
C THR A 95 15.62 -1.22 7.28
N LEU A 96 15.57 -0.06 6.62
CA LEU A 96 16.57 1.00 6.79
C LEU A 96 16.55 1.57 8.22
N SER A 97 15.36 1.79 8.78
CA SER A 97 15.18 2.24 10.16
C SER A 97 15.84 1.29 11.15
N ARG A 98 15.61 -0.02 10.99
CA ARG A 98 16.19 -1.06 11.85
C ARG A 98 17.71 -1.12 11.75
N HIS A 99 18.27 -1.03 10.54
CA HIS A 99 19.72 -1.11 10.35
C HIS A 99 20.47 0.15 10.78
N LEU A 100 19.83 1.31 10.74
CA LEU A 100 20.44 2.58 11.13
C LEU A 100 20.12 3.00 12.57
N GLU A 101 19.40 2.17 13.33
CA GLU A 101 18.88 2.51 14.67
C GLU A 101 18.21 3.90 14.71
N SER A 102 17.50 4.23 13.62
CA SER A 102 17.02 5.58 13.38
C SER A 102 15.75 5.87 14.17
N ILE A 103 15.60 7.13 14.59
CA ILE A 103 14.34 7.64 15.15
C ILE A 103 13.20 7.67 14.11
N LEU A 104 13.55 7.59 12.82
CA LEU A 104 12.61 7.56 11.69
C LEU A 104 12.34 6.11 11.30
N PHE A 105 11.07 5.71 11.32
CA PHE A 105 10.62 4.37 10.92
C PHE A 105 10.40 4.29 9.40
N LEU A 106 9.94 5.37 8.77
CA LEU A 106 9.66 5.50 7.32
C LEU A 106 8.74 4.41 6.74
N ASP A 107 8.14 3.61 7.61
CA ASP A 107 7.30 2.43 7.37
C ASP A 107 5.92 2.77 6.77
N MET A 108 5.62 4.07 6.66
CA MET A 108 4.38 4.60 6.10
C MET A 108 4.58 5.40 4.81
N THR A 109 5.81 5.49 4.29
CA THR A 109 6.10 6.23 3.04
C THR A 109 5.28 5.71 1.88
N GLY A 110 5.26 4.40 1.67
CA GLY A 110 4.48 3.75 0.63
C GLY A 110 2.97 3.80 0.89
N THR A 111 2.56 3.77 2.16
CA THR A 111 1.17 3.98 2.56
C THR A 111 0.70 5.39 2.18
N ALA A 112 1.52 6.42 2.43
CA ALA A 112 1.25 7.79 2.02
C ALA A 112 1.15 7.91 0.50
N LEU A 113 2.08 7.31 -0.25
CA LEU A 113 2.06 7.29 -1.72
C LEU A 113 0.76 6.69 -2.26
N ALA A 114 0.39 5.51 -1.77
CA ALA A 114 -0.84 4.83 -2.19
C ALA A 114 -2.09 5.61 -1.80
N ALA A 115 -2.15 6.18 -0.60
CA ALA A 115 -3.28 6.98 -0.15
C ALA A 115 -3.45 8.27 -0.98
N ILE A 116 -2.35 8.96 -1.29
CA ILE A 116 -2.36 10.17 -2.11
C ILE A 116 -2.82 9.86 -3.53
N LEU A 117 -2.39 8.74 -4.12
CA LEU A 117 -2.74 8.36 -5.49
C LEU A 117 -4.14 7.76 -5.60
N LEU A 118 -4.36 6.64 -4.91
CA LEU A 118 -5.53 5.78 -5.06
C LEU A 118 -6.70 6.17 -4.15
N GLY A 119 -6.44 6.98 -3.11
CA GLY A 119 -7.43 7.42 -2.14
C GLY A 119 -7.39 6.70 -0.80
N PRO A 120 -8.27 7.09 0.14
CA PRO A 120 -8.21 6.66 1.54
C PRO A 120 -8.37 5.15 1.71
N TRP A 121 -9.31 4.52 0.99
CA TRP A 121 -9.63 3.10 1.19
C TRP A 121 -8.56 2.16 0.63
N LEU A 122 -8.06 2.43 -0.58
CA LEU A 122 -6.96 1.65 -1.15
C LEU A 122 -5.66 1.90 -0.37
N GLY A 123 -5.42 3.14 0.09
CA GLY A 123 -4.33 3.43 1.01
C GLY A 123 -4.41 2.59 2.30
N ALA A 124 -5.60 2.49 2.91
CA ALA A 124 -5.81 1.69 4.12
C ALA A 124 -5.62 0.19 3.87
N ILE A 125 -6.03 -0.31 2.69
CA ILE A 125 -5.73 -1.68 2.25
C ILE A 125 -4.22 -1.88 2.15
N VAL A 126 -3.47 -0.94 1.53
CA VAL A 126 -2.01 -1.00 1.47
C VAL A 126 -1.38 -0.95 2.86
N ALA A 127 -1.90 -0.13 3.78
CA ALA A 127 -1.45 -0.07 5.16
C ALA A 127 -1.58 -1.43 5.86
N LEU A 128 -2.74 -2.07 5.73
CA LEU A 128 -3.00 -3.37 6.33
C LEU A 128 -2.14 -4.47 5.69
N LEU A 129 -2.05 -4.49 4.36
CA LEU A 129 -1.22 -5.44 3.62
C LEU A 129 0.26 -5.27 3.94
N SER A 130 0.75 -4.03 4.00
CA SER A 130 2.16 -3.75 4.33
C SER A 130 2.46 -4.24 5.73
N ASN A 131 1.63 -3.92 6.73
CA ASN A 131 1.85 -4.44 8.08
C ASN A 131 1.79 -5.97 8.15
N SER A 132 0.92 -6.61 7.38
CA SER A 132 0.82 -8.08 7.38
C SER A 132 2.02 -8.74 6.69
N VAL A 133 2.37 -8.28 5.47
CA VAL A 133 3.43 -8.86 4.64
C VAL A 133 4.82 -8.50 5.16
N VAL A 134 5.04 -7.24 5.53
CA VAL A 134 6.34 -6.78 6.04
C VAL A 134 6.62 -7.38 7.40
N ASN A 135 5.61 -7.50 8.28
CA ASN A 135 5.78 -8.17 9.57
C ASN A 135 6.19 -9.64 9.38
N TRP A 136 5.48 -10.36 8.50
CA TRP A 136 5.79 -11.75 8.22
C TRP A 136 7.18 -11.98 7.59
N LEU A 137 7.65 -11.04 6.76
CA LEU A 137 8.98 -11.14 6.12
C LEU A 137 10.14 -10.76 7.05
N LEU A 138 9.98 -9.72 7.87
CA LEU A 138 11.06 -9.19 8.70
C LEU A 138 11.16 -9.84 10.08
N PHE A 139 10.11 -10.50 10.54
CA PHE A 139 10.07 -11.09 11.87
C PHE A 139 9.54 -12.52 11.85
N PRO A 140 10.37 -13.50 11.45
CA PRO A 140 10.01 -14.91 11.45
C PRO A 140 10.01 -15.57 12.85
N GLU A 141 10.42 -14.85 13.91
CA GLU A 141 10.58 -15.40 15.26
C GLU A 141 9.28 -15.40 16.09
N ALA A 142 9.16 -16.35 17.03
CA ALA A 142 8.01 -16.43 17.93
C ALA A 142 7.90 -15.18 18.81
N GLY A 143 6.73 -14.51 18.75
CA GLY A 143 6.44 -13.28 19.50
C GLY A 143 6.36 -11.99 18.65
N ALA A 144 6.78 -12.01 17.39
CA ALA A 144 6.75 -10.82 16.55
C ALA A 144 5.36 -10.44 15.99
N GLU A 145 4.45 -11.41 15.94
CA GLU A 145 3.03 -11.18 15.65
C GLU A 145 2.44 -10.15 16.64
N VAL A 146 2.92 -10.18 17.89
CA VAL A 146 2.49 -9.31 19.00
C VAL A 146 2.97 -7.86 18.84
N ILE A 147 4.08 -7.62 18.14
CA ILE A 147 4.77 -6.31 18.18
C ILE A 147 4.29 -5.37 17.08
N ILE A 148 3.94 -5.84 15.88
CA ILE A 148 3.70 -4.95 14.71
C ILE A 148 2.26 -4.97 14.23
N PHE A 149 1.56 -6.09 14.36
CA PHE A 149 0.21 -6.24 13.84
C PHE A 149 -0.80 -5.19 14.37
N PRO A 150 -0.79 -4.86 15.68
CA PRO A 150 -1.64 -3.81 16.25
C PRO A 150 -1.40 -2.41 15.68
N TRP A 151 -0.16 -2.12 15.23
CA TRP A 151 0.19 -0.84 14.61
C TRP A 151 -0.43 -0.66 13.22
N SER A 152 -1.03 -1.72 12.66
CA SER A 152 -1.87 -1.59 11.46
C SER A 152 -3.00 -0.57 11.64
N LEU A 153 -3.53 -0.37 12.85
CA LEU A 153 -4.50 0.68 13.15
C LEU A 153 -3.94 2.08 12.89
N VAL A 154 -2.69 2.33 13.32
CA VAL A 154 -1.99 3.60 13.10
C VAL A 154 -1.79 3.84 11.61
N ASN A 155 -1.36 2.81 10.89
CA ASN A 155 -1.08 2.92 9.46
C ASN A 155 -2.37 3.12 8.65
N MET A 156 -3.45 2.42 9.00
CA MET A 156 -4.77 2.63 8.40
C MET A 156 -5.30 4.04 8.70
N ALA A 157 -5.20 4.52 9.94
CA ALA A 157 -5.60 5.89 10.30
C ALA A 157 -4.85 6.93 9.47
N GLY A 158 -3.53 6.75 9.31
CA GLY A 158 -2.72 7.62 8.48
C GLY A 158 -3.10 7.56 7.00
N ALA A 159 -3.39 6.38 6.47
CA ALA A 159 -3.83 6.21 5.09
C ALA A 159 -5.19 6.87 4.82
N LEU A 160 -6.15 6.70 5.73
CA LEU A 160 -7.46 7.35 5.65
C LEU A 160 -7.28 8.87 5.72
N PHE A 161 -6.48 9.38 6.65
CA PHE A 161 -6.22 10.80 6.81
C PHE A 161 -5.56 11.42 5.56
N TRP A 162 -4.41 10.88 5.12
CA TRP A 162 -3.70 11.40 3.94
C TRP A 162 -4.51 11.24 2.67
N GLY A 163 -5.23 10.13 2.50
CA GLY A 163 -6.08 9.91 1.35
C GLY A 163 -7.22 10.94 1.31
N MET A 164 -7.88 11.19 2.42
CA MET A 164 -8.93 12.22 2.54
C MET A 164 -8.38 13.63 2.30
N LEU A 165 -7.21 13.95 2.86
CA LEU A 165 -6.55 15.25 2.70
C LEU A 165 -6.13 15.48 1.24
N ALA A 166 -5.63 14.43 0.57
CA ALA A 166 -5.30 14.47 -0.85
C ALA A 166 -6.54 14.74 -1.72
N ARG A 167 -7.74 14.31 -1.32
CA ARG A 167 -8.99 14.62 -2.05
C ARG A 167 -9.43 16.09 -1.94
N GLN A 168 -8.78 16.92 -1.12
CA GLN A 168 -9.18 18.31 -0.96
C GLN A 168 -8.73 19.21 -2.12
N PRO A 169 -9.53 20.22 -2.51
CA PRO A 169 -9.15 21.17 -3.57
C PRO A 169 -7.83 21.92 -3.31
N ARG A 170 -7.51 22.16 -2.03
CA ARG A 170 -6.24 22.82 -1.62
C ARG A 170 -5.02 22.01 -2.04
N PHE A 171 -5.06 20.69 -1.84
CA PHE A 171 -3.98 19.81 -2.26
C PHE A 171 -3.85 19.79 -3.78
N LEU A 172 -4.96 19.71 -4.52
CA LEU A 172 -4.93 19.79 -5.98
C LEU A 172 -4.28 21.09 -6.47
N LYS A 173 -4.61 22.23 -5.85
CA LYS A 173 -4.01 23.53 -6.17
C LYS A 173 -2.51 23.54 -5.88
N TYR A 174 -2.09 22.97 -4.76
CA TYR A 174 -0.69 22.83 -4.40
C TYR A 174 0.09 22.03 -5.44
N VAL A 175 -0.39 20.84 -5.80
CA VAL A 175 0.31 19.93 -6.73
C VAL A 175 0.39 20.48 -8.16
N ARG A 176 -0.66 21.18 -8.64
CA ARG A 176 -0.68 21.83 -9.96
C ARG A 176 0.24 23.03 -10.09
N THR A 177 0.56 23.71 -8.98
CA THR A 177 1.36 24.93 -9.02
C THR A 177 2.84 24.56 -9.12
N SER A 178 3.39 24.59 -10.35
CA SER A 178 4.78 24.23 -10.66
C SER A 178 5.84 25.08 -9.93
N LYS A 179 5.48 26.31 -9.50
CA LYS A 179 6.31 27.19 -8.67
C LYS A 179 5.71 27.31 -7.26
N SER A 180 5.63 26.20 -6.53
CA SER A 180 5.18 26.24 -5.14
C SER A 180 6.14 27.07 -4.30
N SER A 181 5.64 28.15 -3.69
CA SER A 181 6.41 28.97 -2.78
C SER A 181 6.83 28.16 -1.54
N GLY A 182 7.86 28.60 -0.81
CA GLY A 182 8.26 27.97 0.46
C GLY A 182 7.09 27.83 1.44
N ALA A 183 6.15 28.80 1.44
CA ALA A 183 4.93 28.74 2.24
C ALA A 183 3.99 27.59 1.83
N ALA A 184 3.92 27.23 0.55
CA ALA A 184 3.10 26.12 0.07
C ALA A 184 3.68 24.77 0.48
N HIS A 185 5.01 24.63 0.46
CA HIS A 185 5.69 23.46 1.01
C HIS A 185 5.54 23.38 2.53
N ALA A 186 5.65 24.49 3.25
CA ALA A 186 5.40 24.55 4.69
C ALA A 186 3.98 24.13 5.04
N TRP A 187 2.97 24.60 4.28
CA TRP A 187 1.59 24.15 4.43
C TRP A 187 1.44 22.64 4.21
N PHE A 188 2.09 22.08 3.19
CA PHE A 188 2.07 20.64 2.94
C PHE A 188 2.69 19.87 4.11
N LEU A 189 3.88 20.26 4.59
CA LEU A 189 4.54 19.59 5.72
C LEU A 189 3.74 19.73 7.02
N LEU A 190 3.09 20.87 7.26
CA LEU A 190 2.23 21.06 8.43
C LEU A 190 0.95 20.20 8.34
N SER A 191 0.35 20.12 7.16
CA SER A 191 -0.93 19.41 6.98
C SER A 191 -0.76 17.90 6.84
N PHE A 192 0.15 17.44 5.99
CA PHE A 192 0.41 16.00 5.80
C PHE A 192 1.38 15.45 6.85
N GLY A 193 2.36 16.23 7.32
CA GLY A 193 3.31 15.79 8.34
C GLY A 193 2.78 15.97 9.76
N VAL A 194 2.74 17.21 10.25
CA VAL A 194 2.42 17.51 11.66
C VAL A 194 0.99 17.10 12.03
N ALA A 195 -0.01 17.52 11.27
CA ALA A 195 -1.40 17.12 11.56
C ALA A 195 -1.62 15.61 11.35
N GLY A 196 -0.91 14.99 10.40
CA GLY A 196 -0.88 13.54 10.23
C GLY A 196 -0.35 12.82 11.48
N ALA A 197 0.76 13.31 12.05
CA ALA A 197 1.34 12.79 13.28
C ALA A 197 0.39 12.90 14.48
N VAL A 198 -0.31 14.04 14.62
CA VAL A 198 -1.33 14.26 15.66
C VAL A 198 -2.49 13.26 15.53
N VAL A 199 -2.97 13.00 14.31
CA VAL A 199 -4.06 12.04 14.08
C VAL A 199 -3.60 10.61 14.35
N MET A 200 -2.41 10.25 13.90
CA MET A 200 -1.86 8.88 14.05
C MET A 200 -1.42 8.58 15.48
N SER A 201 -1.03 9.59 16.27
CA SER A 201 -0.62 9.38 17.67
C SER A 201 -1.78 8.96 18.57
N ILE A 202 -3.04 9.26 18.22
CA ILE A 202 -4.23 8.84 18.97
C ILE A 202 -4.33 7.29 18.99
N PRO A 203 -4.49 6.60 17.83
CA PRO A 203 -4.48 5.14 17.83
C PRO A 203 -3.13 4.58 18.29
N GLY A 204 -2.01 5.28 18.03
CA GLY A 204 -0.69 4.84 18.49
C GLY A 204 -0.59 4.73 20.02
N THR A 205 -1.12 5.71 20.74
CA THR A 205 -1.13 5.72 22.22
C THR A 205 -2.03 4.62 22.77
N LEU A 206 -3.17 4.39 22.14
CA LEU A 206 -4.12 3.34 22.55
C LEU A 206 -3.56 1.94 22.28
N VAL A 207 -2.90 1.74 21.13
CA VAL A 207 -2.19 0.49 20.80
C VAL A 207 -1.06 0.25 21.79
N GLN A 208 -0.24 1.28 22.07
CA GLN A 208 0.85 1.17 23.04
C GLN A 208 0.33 0.79 24.44
N SER A 209 -0.80 1.37 24.85
CA SER A 209 -1.47 1.02 26.09
C SER A 209 -1.95 -0.44 26.11
N ALA A 210 -2.51 -0.93 25.01
CA ALA A 210 -2.98 -2.30 24.91
C ALA A 210 -1.84 -3.34 24.93
N LEU A 211 -0.66 -2.96 24.43
CA LEU A 211 0.54 -3.80 24.40
C LEU A 211 1.41 -3.72 25.66
N HIS A 212 1.02 -2.89 26.65
CA HIS A 212 1.83 -2.64 27.84
C HIS A 212 3.27 -2.18 27.55
N GLU A 213 3.55 -1.69 26.34
CA GLU A 213 4.87 -1.25 25.93
C GLU A 213 5.20 0.10 26.59
N ARG A 214 6.23 0.14 27.43
CA ARG A 214 6.79 1.40 27.93
C ARG A 214 7.53 2.08 26.77
N ALA A 215 7.22 3.35 26.51
CA ALA A 215 7.75 4.11 25.38
C ALA A 215 9.28 3.99 25.30
N ILE A 216 9.79 3.48 24.16
CA ILE A 216 11.23 3.25 23.91
C ILE A 216 12.01 4.57 23.80
N LEU A 217 11.31 5.70 23.59
CA LEU A 217 11.86 7.06 23.67
C LEU A 217 11.12 7.80 24.79
N ALA A 218 11.55 7.57 26.03
CA ALA A 218 11.20 8.47 27.11
C ALA A 218 11.74 9.86 26.73
N LEU A 219 10.88 10.89 26.82
CA LEU A 219 11.35 12.27 26.90
C LEU A 219 12.45 12.36 27.96
N ASN A 220 13.29 13.41 27.90
CA ASN A 220 14.17 13.73 29.03
C ASN A 220 13.34 13.63 30.33
N PRO A 221 13.79 12.84 31.33
CA PRO A 221 13.03 12.57 32.55
C PRO A 221 12.52 13.87 33.20
N ASP A 222 13.30 14.94 33.17
CA ASP A 222 12.93 16.25 33.72
C ASP A 222 11.73 16.86 32.96
N VAL A 223 11.68 16.67 31.64
CA VAL A 223 10.59 17.16 30.78
C VAL A 223 9.36 16.28 30.95
N ALA A 224 9.53 14.96 31.03
CA ALA A 224 8.43 14.02 31.28
C ALA A 224 7.79 14.29 32.66
N GLU A 225 8.61 14.53 33.67
CA GLU A 225 8.18 14.86 35.03
C GLU A 225 7.47 16.21 35.06
N ALA A 226 8.07 17.27 34.50
CA ALA A 226 7.44 18.59 34.44
C ALA A 226 6.09 18.57 33.68
N LEU A 227 6.01 17.80 32.59
CA LEU A 227 4.77 17.62 31.85
C LEU A 227 3.73 16.82 32.64
N SER A 228 4.15 15.76 33.34
CA SER A 228 3.26 14.96 34.19
C SER A 228 2.68 15.77 35.35
N ILE A 229 3.48 16.65 35.97
CA ILE A 229 3.04 17.56 37.03
C ILE A 229 2.01 18.54 36.48
N ARG A 230 2.31 19.18 35.34
CA ARG A 230 1.37 20.10 34.66
C ARG A 230 0.06 19.42 34.29
N ILE A 231 0.12 18.23 33.70
CA ILE A 231 -1.07 17.49 33.28
C ILE A 231 -1.87 17.03 34.50
N SER A 232 -1.23 16.62 35.59
CA SER A 232 -1.92 16.25 36.84
C SER A 232 -2.62 17.46 37.48
N GLN A 233 -2.02 18.65 37.40
CA GLN A 233 -2.67 19.90 37.86
C GLN A 233 -3.92 20.23 37.02
N TRP A 234 -3.82 20.11 35.69
CA TRP A 234 -4.96 20.27 34.79
C TRP A 234 -6.05 19.23 35.04
N GLU A 235 -5.65 17.96 35.24
CA GLU A 235 -6.57 16.86 35.54
C GLU A 235 -7.32 17.10 36.85
N ALA A 236 -6.65 17.57 37.90
CA ALA A 236 -7.29 17.94 39.15
C ALA A 236 -8.31 19.07 38.97
N ALA A 237 -7.98 20.11 38.18
CA ALA A 237 -8.90 21.21 37.89
C ALA A 237 -10.12 20.76 37.06
N VAL A 238 -9.90 19.92 36.06
CA VAL A 238 -10.97 19.38 35.20
C VAL A 238 -11.85 18.38 35.96
N ARG A 239 -11.28 17.54 36.84
CA ARG A 239 -12.04 16.66 37.74
C ARG A 239 -12.98 17.46 38.61
N VAL A 240 -12.47 18.49 39.30
CA VAL A 240 -13.30 19.33 40.18
C VAL A 240 -14.44 19.95 39.38
N PHE A 241 -14.17 20.45 38.18
CA PHE A 241 -15.19 21.01 37.29
C PHE A 241 -16.24 19.98 36.84
N LEU A 242 -15.83 18.78 36.45
CA LEU A 242 -16.74 17.73 35.97
C LEU A 242 -17.55 17.09 37.10
N ASP A 243 -16.97 16.93 38.29
CA ASP A 243 -17.66 16.40 39.46
C ASP A 243 -18.73 17.40 39.95
N THR A 244 -18.41 18.71 39.92
CA THR A 244 -19.38 19.76 40.26
C THR A 244 -20.42 20.04 39.17
N ALA A 245 -20.07 19.94 37.89
CA ALA A 245 -20.98 20.28 36.80
C ALA A 245 -21.82 19.11 36.28
N LEU A 246 -21.31 17.88 36.33
CA LEU A 246 -21.92 16.72 35.66
C LEU A 246 -22.07 15.46 36.55
N GLY A 247 -21.54 15.45 37.77
CA GLY A 247 -21.65 14.31 38.70
C GLY A 247 -21.04 13.00 38.16
N LEU A 248 -20.11 13.10 37.22
CA LEU A 248 -19.45 11.97 36.56
C LEU A 248 -18.18 11.58 37.33
N HIS A 249 -18.20 10.45 38.03
CA HIS A 249 -17.01 9.89 38.68
C HIS A 249 -15.99 9.43 37.63
N TRP A 250 -14.88 10.18 37.55
CA TRP A 250 -13.91 10.16 36.45
C TRP A 250 -12.64 9.37 36.86
N SER A 251 -12.23 8.34 36.10
CA SER A 251 -11.17 7.38 36.51
C SER A 251 -9.75 7.99 36.55
N GLN A 252 -8.85 7.40 37.35
CA GLN A 252 -7.51 7.91 37.73
C GLN A 252 -6.42 7.91 36.63
N ASN A 253 -6.70 7.45 35.41
CA ASN A 253 -5.65 7.11 34.44
C ASN A 253 -5.43 8.10 33.28
N ILE A 254 -6.10 9.26 33.24
CA ILE A 254 -6.07 10.14 32.05
C ILE A 254 -4.78 10.94 31.90
N SER A 255 -4.13 11.33 33.01
CA SER A 255 -2.81 11.95 32.93
C SER A 255 -1.81 11.07 32.18
N TRP A 256 -1.81 9.75 32.41
CA TRP A 256 -0.98 8.81 31.66
C TRP A 256 -1.29 8.83 30.16
N TYR A 257 -2.57 8.78 29.77
CA TYR A 257 -2.96 8.81 28.35
C TYR A 257 -2.58 10.13 27.66
N VAL A 258 -2.77 11.28 28.32
CA VAL A 258 -2.46 12.59 27.74
C VAL A 258 -0.95 12.81 27.62
N VAL A 259 -0.18 12.45 28.66
CA VAL A 259 1.29 12.51 28.62
C VAL A 259 1.78 11.65 27.45
N ASN A 260 1.43 10.36 27.42
CA ASN A 260 1.91 9.43 26.39
C ASN A 260 1.44 9.81 24.99
N TRP A 261 0.23 10.35 24.85
CA TRP A 261 -0.22 10.89 23.56
C TRP A 261 0.65 12.04 23.09
N PHE A 262 1.01 12.97 23.98
CA PHE A 262 1.92 14.06 23.62
C PHE A 262 3.31 13.53 23.25
N GLN A 263 3.88 12.59 24.02
CA GLN A 263 5.18 11.99 23.68
C GLN A 263 5.14 11.29 22.31
N THR A 264 4.09 10.50 22.06
CA THR A 264 3.87 9.79 20.80
C THR A 264 3.69 10.78 19.64
N CYS A 265 2.95 11.86 19.86
CA CYS A 265 2.75 12.93 18.89
C CYS A 265 4.09 13.56 18.49
N VAL A 266 4.91 13.98 19.46
CA VAL A 266 6.23 14.58 19.20
C VAL A 266 7.14 13.60 18.45
N ARG A 267 7.14 12.32 18.84
CA ARG A 267 7.90 11.26 18.16
C ARG A 267 7.45 11.06 16.71
N TYR A 268 6.15 11.16 16.44
CA TYR A 268 5.61 10.91 15.10
C TYR A 268 5.85 12.07 14.14
N ILE A 269 6.03 13.31 14.63
CA ILE A 269 6.18 14.49 13.76
C ILE A 269 7.32 14.32 12.74
N PRO A 270 8.58 14.03 13.13
CA PRO A 270 9.67 13.86 12.16
C PRO A 270 9.40 12.73 11.17
N ASP A 271 8.94 11.58 11.68
CA ASP A 271 8.72 10.38 10.90
C ASP A 271 7.60 10.53 9.85
N LYS A 272 6.42 11.02 10.26
CA LYS A 272 5.27 11.19 9.36
C LYS A 272 5.48 12.34 8.39
N THR A 273 6.21 13.38 8.79
CA THR A 273 6.61 14.47 7.89
C THR A 273 7.55 13.99 6.79
N MET A 274 8.59 13.23 7.14
CA MET A 274 9.53 12.67 6.16
C MET A 274 8.85 11.64 5.25
N SER A 275 8.01 10.76 5.81
CA SER A 275 7.24 9.78 5.03
C SER A 275 6.34 10.46 3.97
N ALA A 276 5.61 11.50 4.35
CA ALA A 276 4.76 12.25 3.43
C ALA A 276 5.57 13.03 2.37
N ALA A 277 6.69 13.62 2.76
CA ALA A 277 7.58 14.34 1.85
C ALA A 277 8.20 13.41 0.80
N ILE A 278 8.76 12.28 1.22
CA ILE A 278 9.33 11.27 0.32
C ILE A 278 8.26 10.72 -0.61
N ALA A 279 7.06 10.43 -0.10
CA ALA A 279 5.94 9.99 -0.92
C ALA A 279 5.57 11.00 -2.01
N LEU A 280 5.57 12.31 -1.70
CA LEU A 280 5.32 13.37 -2.68
C LEU A 280 6.42 13.46 -3.74
N VAL A 281 7.68 13.29 -3.35
CA VAL A 281 8.83 13.26 -4.29
C VAL A 281 8.71 12.06 -5.23
N ILE A 282 8.46 10.87 -4.69
CA ILE A 282 8.28 9.65 -5.49
C ILE A 282 7.07 9.78 -6.42
N LEU A 283 5.98 10.40 -5.97
CA LEU A 283 4.83 10.69 -6.81
C LEU A 283 5.24 11.54 -8.03
N LYS A 284 5.90 12.68 -7.80
CA LYS A 284 6.23 13.65 -8.85
C LYS A 284 7.27 13.14 -9.85
N TYR A 285 8.31 12.47 -9.36
CA TYR A 285 9.43 12.03 -10.22
C TYR A 285 9.34 10.56 -10.63
N GLY A 286 8.73 9.72 -9.81
CA GLY A 286 8.59 8.29 -10.09
C GLY A 286 7.38 7.97 -10.97
N TYR A 287 6.23 8.60 -10.70
CA TYR A 287 4.97 8.22 -11.34
C TYR A 287 4.17 9.41 -11.91
N PRO A 288 4.75 10.22 -12.82
CA PRO A 288 4.12 11.46 -13.29
C PRO A 288 2.82 11.22 -14.07
N LEU A 289 2.70 10.08 -14.76
CA LEU A 289 1.48 9.72 -15.48
C LEU A 289 0.35 9.36 -14.50
N PHE A 290 0.67 8.71 -13.38
CA PHE A 290 -0.30 8.46 -12.31
C PHE A 290 -0.69 9.75 -11.60
N GLU A 291 0.24 10.68 -11.35
CA GLU A 291 -0.09 12.02 -10.83
C GLU A 291 -1.11 12.73 -11.75
N ARG A 292 -0.85 12.77 -13.06
CA ARG A 292 -1.72 13.41 -14.05
C ARG A 292 -3.13 12.83 -14.08
N GLU A 293 -3.26 11.51 -14.05
CA GLU A 293 -4.57 10.85 -14.18
C GLU A 293 -5.31 10.73 -12.84
N LEU A 294 -4.60 10.41 -11.75
CA LEU A 294 -5.20 10.10 -10.45
C LEU A 294 -5.30 11.32 -9.53
N VAL A 295 -4.40 12.29 -9.65
CA VAL A 295 -4.43 13.51 -8.83
C VAL A 295 -5.05 14.65 -9.61
N HIS A 296 -4.61 14.91 -10.84
CA HIS A 296 -5.13 16.03 -11.64
C HIS A 296 -6.48 15.76 -12.32
N GLY A 297 -6.94 14.50 -12.37
CA GLY A 297 -8.21 14.13 -12.97
C GLY A 297 -8.17 13.98 -14.50
N GLY A 298 -6.98 13.84 -15.07
CA GLY A 298 -6.82 13.73 -16.52
C GLY A 298 -7.29 15.00 -17.27
N PRO A 299 -7.73 14.88 -18.54
CA PRO A 299 -8.10 16.03 -19.37
C PRO A 299 -9.39 16.74 -18.94
N GLU A 300 -10.33 16.03 -18.30
CA GLU A 300 -11.59 16.62 -17.83
C GLU A 300 -11.44 17.30 -16.47
N GLY A 301 -10.30 17.12 -15.79
CA GLY A 301 -10.01 17.74 -14.50
C GLY A 301 -10.79 17.14 -13.32
N GLU A 302 -11.65 16.15 -13.57
CA GLU A 302 -12.39 15.43 -12.53
C GLU A 302 -11.60 14.26 -11.99
N ARG A 303 -11.39 14.29 -10.67
CA ARG A 303 -10.60 13.28 -9.99
C ARG A 303 -11.36 11.95 -9.87
N PRO A 304 -10.68 10.80 -10.00
CA PRO A 304 -11.33 9.50 -9.82
C PRO A 304 -11.99 9.33 -8.45
N GLY A 305 -13.29 8.98 -8.45
CA GLY A 305 -14.04 8.61 -7.25
C GLY A 305 -13.70 7.21 -6.74
N ASP A 306 -13.91 7.01 -5.44
CA ASP A 306 -13.72 5.72 -4.78
C ASP A 306 -14.92 4.80 -5.07
N ALA A 307 -14.68 3.50 -5.28
CA ALA A 307 -15.76 2.53 -5.42
C ALA A 307 -16.32 2.10 -4.08
N ARG A 308 -17.65 1.90 -4.04
CA ARG A 308 -18.40 1.41 -2.87
C ARG A 308 -17.89 0.07 -2.32
N ILE A 309 -17.24 -0.74 -3.15
CA ILE A 309 -16.70 -2.04 -2.73
C ILE A 309 -15.41 -1.91 -1.93
N LEU A 310 -14.67 -0.80 -2.02
CA LEU A 310 -13.35 -0.67 -1.39
C LEU A 310 -13.40 -0.72 0.15
N PRO A 311 -14.32 -0.02 0.85
CA PRO A 311 -14.49 -0.20 2.29
C PRO A 311 -14.81 -1.66 2.67
N LEU A 312 -15.61 -2.36 1.86
CA LEU A 312 -15.95 -3.77 2.12
C LEU A 312 -14.76 -4.70 1.92
N VAL A 313 -13.93 -4.46 0.90
CA VAL A 313 -12.68 -5.20 0.69
C VAL A 313 -11.73 -4.98 1.87
N LEU A 314 -11.61 -3.74 2.37
CA LEU A 314 -10.85 -3.44 3.58
C LEU A 314 -11.38 -4.23 4.78
N GLY A 315 -12.71 -4.27 4.98
CA GLY A 315 -13.33 -5.05 6.04
C GLY A 315 -13.08 -6.55 5.91
N LEU A 316 -13.17 -7.10 4.70
CA LEU A 316 -12.86 -8.51 4.45
C LEU A 316 -11.40 -8.85 4.79
N LEU A 317 -10.46 -7.98 4.41
CA LEU A 317 -9.04 -8.16 4.72
C LEU A 317 -8.75 -7.94 6.21
N TYR A 318 -9.49 -7.07 6.89
CA TYR A 318 -9.34 -6.79 8.31
C TYR A 318 -10.06 -7.83 9.20
N ALA A 319 -10.97 -8.64 8.67
CA ALA A 319 -11.72 -9.60 9.49
C ALA A 319 -10.83 -10.64 10.21
N PRO A 320 -9.85 -11.29 9.54
CA PRO A 320 -8.95 -12.24 10.23
C PRO A 320 -8.11 -11.55 11.31
N SER A 321 -7.66 -10.34 11.01
CA SER A 321 -6.90 -9.48 11.90
C SER A 321 -7.67 -9.10 13.15
N TYR A 322 -8.91 -8.67 12.98
CA TYR A 322 -9.81 -8.32 14.06
C TYR A 322 -10.11 -9.52 14.96
N ALA A 323 -10.33 -10.69 14.36
CA ALA A 323 -10.54 -11.93 15.12
C ALA A 323 -9.35 -12.21 16.04
N SER A 324 -8.11 -12.11 15.51
CA SER A 324 -6.88 -12.30 16.30
C SER A 324 -6.72 -11.25 17.41
N LEU A 325 -6.95 -9.97 17.12
CA LEU A 325 -6.82 -8.86 18.09
C LEU A 325 -7.79 -8.98 19.28
N ILE A 326 -8.97 -9.57 19.06
CA ILE A 326 -9.94 -9.79 20.14
C ILE A 326 -9.70 -11.10 20.88
N SER A 327 -9.23 -12.14 20.19
CA SER A 327 -9.10 -13.47 20.78
C SER A 327 -7.81 -13.68 21.58
N HIS A 328 -6.72 -12.99 21.25
CA HIS A 328 -5.44 -13.15 21.95
C HIS A 328 -5.35 -12.30 23.22
N GLU A 329 -4.85 -12.90 24.29
CA GLU A 329 -4.66 -12.23 25.59
C GLU A 329 -3.57 -11.15 25.53
N ASP A 330 -2.54 -11.33 24.70
CA ASP A 330 -1.43 -10.37 24.54
C ASP A 330 -1.88 -8.97 24.09
N TYR A 331 -3.02 -8.88 23.39
CA TYR A 331 -3.59 -7.61 22.91
C TYR A 331 -4.63 -7.01 23.86
N SER A 332 -4.81 -7.62 25.04
CA SER A 332 -5.84 -7.21 26.00
C SER A 332 -7.21 -7.07 25.35
N GLY A 333 -7.56 -8.01 24.46
CA GLY A 333 -8.72 -7.92 23.56
C GLY A 333 -10.04 -7.66 24.28
N HIS A 334 -10.22 -8.19 25.50
CA HIS A 334 -11.39 -7.99 26.34
C HIS A 334 -11.54 -6.55 26.87
N LEU A 335 -10.43 -5.85 27.13
CA LEU A 335 -10.41 -4.47 27.64
C LEU A 335 -10.42 -3.44 26.49
N TYR A 336 -9.68 -3.71 25.42
CA TYR A 336 -9.50 -2.81 24.28
C TYR A 336 -10.35 -3.20 23.06
N TRP A 337 -11.38 -4.03 23.21
CA TRP A 337 -12.31 -4.36 22.11
C TRP A 337 -12.87 -3.13 21.38
N PRO A 338 -13.17 -1.97 22.02
CA PRO A 338 -13.66 -0.81 21.28
C PRO A 338 -12.60 -0.28 20.32
N LEU A 339 -11.33 -0.25 20.74
CA LEU A 339 -10.20 0.18 19.90
C LEU A 339 -10.11 -0.68 18.64
N TRP A 340 -10.12 -2.01 18.82
CA TRP A 340 -10.03 -2.96 17.71
C TRP A 340 -11.26 -2.92 16.79
N SER A 341 -12.40 -2.46 17.31
CA SER A 341 -13.66 -2.35 16.56
C SER A 341 -13.82 -1.04 15.77
N ILE A 342 -13.05 0.01 16.07
CA ILE A 342 -13.13 1.32 15.40
C ILE A 342 -13.05 1.23 13.87
N PRO A 343 -12.16 0.42 13.25
CA PRO A 343 -12.11 0.29 11.80
C PRO A 343 -13.44 -0.12 11.16
N TRP A 344 -14.24 -0.96 11.83
CA TRP A 344 -15.56 -1.35 11.34
C TRP A 344 -16.53 -0.16 11.24
N LEU A 345 -16.48 0.77 12.20
CA LEU A 345 -17.27 2.00 12.14
C LEU A 345 -16.87 2.86 10.94
N PHE A 346 -15.56 3.00 10.68
CA PHE A 346 -15.08 3.72 9.50
C PHE A 346 -15.45 3.02 8.19
N ILE A 347 -15.38 1.69 8.13
CA ILE A 347 -15.78 0.90 6.96
C ILE A 347 -17.27 1.10 6.66
N LEU A 348 -18.13 0.99 7.67
CA LEU A 348 -19.58 1.20 7.53
C LEU A 348 -19.89 2.63 7.11
N TYR A 349 -19.32 3.62 7.80
CA TYR A 349 -19.46 5.02 7.44
C TYR A 349 -19.01 5.31 6.00
N GLY A 350 -17.86 4.76 5.60
CA GLY A 350 -17.32 4.86 4.25
C GLY A 350 -18.23 4.27 3.19
N TYR A 351 -18.75 3.07 3.44
CA TYR A 351 -19.69 2.39 2.56
C TYR A 351 -20.95 3.22 2.35
N PHE A 352 -21.61 3.67 3.43
CA PHE A 352 -22.82 4.47 3.34
C PHE A 352 -22.57 5.83 2.69
N ARG A 353 -21.46 6.50 3.05
CA ARG A 353 -21.10 7.79 2.45
C ARG A 353 -20.91 7.67 0.94
N ILE A 354 -20.18 6.66 0.46
CA ILE A 354 -19.99 6.44 -0.99
C ILE A 354 -21.31 6.02 -1.64
N ARG A 355 -22.14 5.23 -0.96
CA ARG A 355 -23.43 4.78 -1.49
C ARG A 355 -24.44 5.90 -1.70
N TYR A 356 -24.43 6.94 -0.84
CA TYR A 356 -25.39 8.05 -0.90
C TYR A 356 -24.84 9.30 -1.58
N PHE A 357 -23.54 9.58 -1.45
CA PHE A 357 -22.90 10.80 -1.96
C PHE A 357 -21.81 10.54 -3.01
N GLY A 358 -21.53 9.28 -3.32
CA GLY A 358 -20.53 8.90 -4.32
C GLY A 358 -21.08 8.89 -5.75
N SER A 359 -20.16 8.82 -6.71
CA SER A 359 -20.50 8.67 -8.13
C SER A 359 -21.24 7.35 -8.40
N THR A 360 -22.09 7.35 -9.43
CA THR A 360 -22.77 6.13 -9.86
C THR A 360 -21.77 5.10 -10.40
N ASP A 361 -22.07 3.80 -10.24
CA ASP A 361 -21.19 2.72 -10.71
C ASP A 361 -20.92 2.80 -12.21
N GLU A 362 -21.90 3.24 -13.00
CA GLU A 362 -21.72 3.37 -14.46
C GLU A 362 -20.76 4.52 -14.80
N ALA A 363 -20.88 5.68 -14.13
CA ALA A 363 -19.94 6.78 -14.30
C ALA A 363 -18.51 6.36 -13.93
N LEU A 364 -18.35 5.63 -12.82
CA LEU A 364 -17.06 5.07 -12.41
C LEU A 364 -16.51 4.08 -13.44
N ARG A 365 -17.35 3.24 -14.04
CA ARG A 365 -16.95 2.28 -15.07
C ARG A 365 -16.46 2.97 -16.33
N VAL A 366 -17.19 3.97 -16.81
CA VAL A 366 -16.81 4.76 -18.00
C VAL A 366 -15.48 5.48 -17.76
N ALA A 367 -15.34 6.16 -16.62
CA ALA A 367 -14.11 6.87 -16.26
C ALA A 367 -12.88 5.93 -16.20
N ARG A 368 -13.07 4.71 -15.68
CA ARG A 368 -12.03 3.67 -15.65
C ARG A 368 -11.64 3.20 -17.04
N MET A 369 -12.60 2.92 -17.91
CA MET A 369 -12.34 2.49 -19.28
C MET A 369 -11.54 3.55 -20.04
N GLN A 370 -11.96 4.81 -19.97
CA GLN A 370 -11.25 5.92 -20.61
C GLN A 370 -9.81 6.06 -20.10
N ARG A 371 -9.59 5.91 -18.79
CA ARG A 371 -8.24 5.96 -18.21
C ARG A 371 -7.37 4.77 -18.64
N ALA A 372 -7.93 3.57 -18.66
CA ALA A 372 -7.23 2.38 -19.14
C ALA A 372 -6.75 2.56 -20.59
N GLU A 373 -7.58 3.14 -21.44
CA GLU A 373 -7.21 3.48 -22.82
C GLU A 373 -6.10 4.54 -22.90
N ARG A 374 -6.14 5.56 -22.03
CA ARG A 374 -5.08 6.59 -21.99
C ARG A 374 -3.74 5.99 -21.58
N TYR A 375 -3.71 5.15 -20.55
CA TYR A 375 -2.50 4.43 -20.17
C TYR A 375 -2.01 3.50 -21.28
N ALA A 376 -2.91 2.75 -21.91
CA ALA A 376 -2.55 1.88 -23.02
C ALA A 376 -1.95 2.70 -24.18
N ARG A 377 -2.53 3.85 -24.51
CA ARG A 377 -2.00 4.76 -25.55
C ARG A 377 -0.64 5.34 -25.19
N ALA A 378 -0.46 5.82 -23.96
CA ALA A 378 0.78 6.43 -23.49
C ALA A 378 1.95 5.42 -23.39
N LEU A 379 1.66 4.18 -22.96
CA LEU A 379 2.68 3.16 -22.70
C LEU A 379 2.97 2.23 -23.89
N LYS A 380 2.06 2.13 -24.88
CA LYS A 380 2.23 1.28 -26.08
C LYS A 380 3.47 1.59 -26.93
N PRO A 381 3.90 2.84 -27.14
CA PRO A 381 5.12 3.15 -27.87
C PRO A 381 6.37 2.62 -27.17
N VAL A 382 6.43 2.74 -25.84
CA VAL A 382 7.58 2.33 -25.01
C VAL A 382 7.72 0.80 -24.98
N GLY A 383 6.59 0.08 -24.99
CA GLY A 383 6.61 -1.39 -25.01
C GLY A 383 7.20 -2.03 -26.27
N LYS A 384 7.46 -1.24 -27.33
CA LYS A 384 8.09 -1.70 -28.58
C LYS A 384 9.59 -1.46 -28.65
N GLU A 385 10.18 -0.82 -27.65
CA GLU A 385 11.61 -0.53 -27.65
C GLU A 385 12.45 -1.79 -27.43
N PRO A 386 13.62 -1.93 -28.10
CA PRO A 386 14.44 -3.14 -28.03
C PRO A 386 14.95 -3.44 -26.61
N SER A 387 15.19 -2.39 -25.81
CA SER A 387 15.52 -2.48 -24.38
C SER A 387 14.44 -3.20 -23.57
N TYR A 388 13.18 -2.98 -23.90
CA TYR A 388 12.03 -3.60 -23.24
C TYR A 388 11.95 -5.10 -23.54
N GLU A 389 12.26 -5.48 -24.78
CA GLU A 389 12.25 -6.88 -25.19
C GLU A 389 13.44 -7.66 -24.61
N PHE A 390 14.62 -7.03 -24.51
CA PHE A 390 15.78 -7.58 -23.81
C PHE A 390 15.44 -7.90 -22.34
N CYS A 391 14.92 -6.91 -21.61
CA CYS A 391 14.55 -7.09 -20.20
C CYS A 391 13.47 -8.17 -20.03
N ARG A 392 12.47 -8.23 -20.92
CA ARG A 392 11.44 -9.29 -20.89
C ARG A 392 12.04 -10.69 -21.03
N ARG A 393 12.99 -10.88 -21.94
CA ARG A 393 13.67 -12.18 -22.15
C ARG A 393 14.54 -12.55 -20.94
N LEU A 394 15.25 -11.57 -20.38
CA LEU A 394 16.05 -11.77 -19.17
C LEU A 394 15.18 -12.19 -17.99
N THR A 395 14.07 -11.49 -17.72
CA THR A 395 13.12 -11.87 -16.65
C THR A 395 12.60 -13.30 -16.82
N LEU A 396 12.27 -13.71 -18.06
CA LEU A 396 11.83 -15.08 -18.32
C LEU A 396 12.93 -16.09 -18.01
N ALA A 397 14.17 -15.84 -18.46
CA ALA A 397 15.30 -16.70 -18.18
C ALA A 397 15.57 -16.80 -16.68
N THR A 398 15.50 -15.69 -15.94
CA THR A 398 15.64 -15.66 -14.48
C THR A 398 14.55 -16.49 -13.81
N LEU A 399 13.28 -16.37 -14.23
CA LEU A 399 12.18 -17.16 -13.68
C LEU A 399 12.37 -18.66 -13.90
N ILE A 400 12.77 -19.06 -15.11
CA ILE A 400 13.06 -20.47 -15.43
C ILE A 400 14.22 -20.99 -14.58
N ALA A 401 15.31 -20.24 -14.50
CA ALA A 401 16.47 -20.62 -13.68
C ALA A 401 16.11 -20.73 -12.19
N SER A 402 15.27 -19.82 -11.69
CA SER A 402 14.83 -19.81 -10.29
C SER A 402 13.91 -20.99 -9.97
N LEU A 403 13.02 -21.36 -10.90
CA LEU A 403 12.17 -22.54 -10.77
C LEU A 403 13.02 -23.84 -10.76
N LEU A 404 14.00 -23.95 -11.64
CA LEU A 404 14.92 -25.10 -11.67
C LEU A 404 15.72 -25.19 -10.36
N PHE A 405 16.21 -24.07 -9.83
CA PHE A 405 16.90 -24.05 -8.55
C PHE A 405 16.00 -24.46 -7.38
N ALA A 406 14.76 -23.95 -7.35
CA ALA A 406 13.76 -24.32 -6.35
C ALA A 406 13.37 -25.80 -6.40
N LEU A 407 13.35 -26.41 -7.59
CA LEU A 407 13.14 -27.85 -7.76
C LEU A 407 14.28 -28.72 -7.24
N CYS A 408 15.52 -28.19 -7.25
CA CYS A 408 16.70 -28.90 -6.74
C CYS A 408 16.88 -28.75 -5.22
N LEU A 409 16.30 -27.72 -4.61
CA LEU A 409 16.42 -27.42 -3.17
C LEU A 409 15.96 -28.55 -2.23
N PRO A 410 14.83 -29.24 -2.46
CA PRO A 410 14.41 -30.40 -1.65
C PRO A 410 15.39 -31.57 -1.67
N VAL A 411 16.22 -31.68 -2.72
CA VAL A 411 17.24 -32.73 -2.85
C VAL A 411 18.51 -32.36 -2.09
N LEU A 412 18.77 -31.05 -1.92
CA LEU A 412 20.03 -30.52 -1.39
C LEU A 412 20.00 -30.19 0.11
N LEU A 413 18.83 -29.88 0.68
CA LEU A 413 18.72 -29.38 2.06
C LEU A 413 17.57 -30.05 2.83
N MET A 414 17.81 -30.33 4.12
CA MET A 414 16.79 -30.85 5.05
C MET A 414 15.73 -29.79 5.38
N ASP A 415 16.12 -28.52 5.61
CA ASP A 415 15.20 -27.40 5.90
C ASP A 415 14.83 -26.58 4.65
N PHE A 416 14.54 -27.26 3.55
CA PHE A 416 14.43 -26.61 2.24
C PHE A 416 13.29 -25.58 2.16
N TYR A 417 12.21 -25.71 2.93
CA TYR A 417 11.05 -24.82 2.83
C TYR A 417 11.38 -23.36 3.17
N GLN A 418 12.11 -23.11 4.27
CA GLN A 418 12.51 -21.76 4.66
C GLN A 418 13.49 -21.15 3.66
N VAL A 419 14.46 -21.95 3.19
CA VAL A 419 15.47 -21.49 2.22
C VAL A 419 14.82 -21.19 0.87
N THR A 420 13.91 -22.06 0.42
CA THR A 420 13.16 -21.90 -0.83
C THR A 420 12.28 -20.66 -0.79
N PHE A 421 11.59 -20.42 0.34
CA PHE A 421 10.79 -19.22 0.52
C PHE A 421 11.63 -17.94 0.46
N LYS A 422 12.71 -17.86 1.25
CA LYS A 422 13.63 -16.71 1.23
C LYS A 422 14.21 -16.47 -0.17
N PHE A 423 14.60 -17.54 -0.87
CA PHE A 423 15.07 -17.46 -2.25
C PHE A 423 14.00 -16.87 -3.18
N PHE A 424 12.76 -17.36 -3.12
CA PHE A 424 11.67 -16.81 -3.91
C PHE A 424 11.39 -15.35 -3.57
N CYS A 425 11.39 -14.95 -2.30
CA CYS A 425 11.24 -13.55 -1.90
C CYS A 425 12.32 -12.66 -2.53
N VAL A 426 13.58 -13.10 -2.54
CA VAL A 426 14.69 -12.36 -3.16
C VAL A 426 14.51 -12.25 -4.66
N VAL A 427 14.26 -13.38 -5.35
CA VAL A 427 14.10 -13.40 -6.81
C VAL A 427 12.89 -12.59 -7.26
N TYR A 428 11.71 -12.88 -6.70
CA TYR A 428 10.47 -12.19 -7.08
C TYR A 428 10.48 -10.73 -6.62
N GLY A 429 11.07 -10.43 -5.46
CA GLY A 429 11.27 -9.06 -4.99
C GLY A 429 12.15 -8.26 -5.94
N PHE A 430 13.27 -8.83 -6.40
CA PHE A 430 14.14 -8.20 -7.40
C PHE A 430 13.41 -7.98 -8.73
N LEU A 431 12.72 -9.00 -9.24
CA LEU A 431 11.94 -8.89 -10.48
C LEU A 431 10.82 -7.83 -10.36
N LEU A 432 10.21 -7.71 -9.18
CA LEU A 432 9.22 -6.68 -8.88
C LEU A 432 9.85 -5.29 -8.92
N VAL A 433 11.00 -5.07 -8.29
CA VAL A 433 11.74 -3.79 -8.34
C VAL A 433 12.05 -3.40 -9.78
N VAL A 434 12.59 -4.33 -10.58
CA VAL A 434 12.88 -4.10 -12.00
C VAL A 434 11.61 -3.73 -12.77
N HIS A 435 10.49 -4.41 -12.49
CA HIS A 435 9.21 -4.09 -13.11
C HIS A 435 8.74 -2.67 -12.76
N LEU A 436 8.80 -2.28 -11.49
CA LEU A 436 8.40 -0.96 -11.02
C LEU A 436 9.27 0.16 -11.61
N VAL A 437 10.60 -0.02 -11.61
CA VAL A 437 11.54 0.92 -12.25
C VAL A 437 11.22 1.07 -13.73
N ARG A 438 10.91 -0.03 -14.42
CA ARG A 438 10.53 0.02 -15.84
C ARG A 438 9.24 0.81 -16.05
N VAL A 439 8.24 0.63 -15.19
CA VAL A 439 6.99 1.40 -15.27
C VAL A 439 7.28 2.89 -15.03
N ALA A 440 8.07 3.23 -14.02
CA ALA A 440 8.46 4.62 -13.73
C ALA A 440 9.18 5.28 -14.92
N ILE A 441 10.17 4.61 -15.51
CA ILE A 441 10.88 5.10 -16.71
C ILE A 441 9.93 5.27 -17.88
N ALA A 442 9.06 4.28 -18.14
CA ALA A 442 8.10 4.35 -19.24
C ALA A 442 7.13 5.52 -19.09
N GLN A 443 6.67 5.80 -17.85
CA GLN A 443 5.83 6.96 -17.57
C GLN A 443 6.58 8.27 -17.83
N ASN A 444 7.80 8.42 -17.32
CA ASN A 444 8.62 9.61 -17.53
C ASN A 444 8.88 9.87 -19.02
N ILE A 445 9.27 8.85 -19.79
CA ILE A 445 9.48 8.96 -21.24
C ILE A 445 8.16 9.33 -21.94
N SER A 446 7.03 8.76 -21.52
CA SER A 446 5.74 9.06 -22.15
C SER A 446 5.33 10.52 -21.94
N VAL A 447 5.55 11.09 -20.76
CA VAL A 447 5.25 12.49 -20.45
C VAL A 447 6.19 13.42 -21.20
N ALA A 448 7.49 13.12 -21.21
CA ALA A 448 8.51 13.91 -21.93
C ALA A 448 8.35 13.91 -23.46
N ARG A 449 7.56 12.99 -24.03
CA ARG A 449 7.22 12.97 -25.46
C ARG A 449 5.93 13.72 -25.79
N THR A 450 5.10 14.01 -24.78
CA THR A 450 3.83 14.74 -24.94
C THR A 450 3.96 16.24 -24.68
N ASP A 451 4.99 16.62 -23.92
CA ASP A 451 5.47 18.00 -23.76
C ASP A 451 6.48 18.33 -24.87
#